data_AF-A0A645JKU5-F1
#
_entry.id   AF-A0A645JKU5-F1
#
_cell.length_a   1.000
_cell.length_b   1.000
_cell.length_c   1.000
_cell.angle_alpha   90.00
_cell.angle_beta   90.00
_cell.angle_gamma   90.00
#
_symmetry.space_group_name_H-M   'P 1'
#
loop_
_entity.id
_entity.type
_entity.pdbx_description
1 polymer ?
#
loop_
_entity_poly.entity_id
_entity_poly.type
_entity_poly.pdbx_seq_one_letter_code
_entity_poly.pdbx_strand_id
1 'polypeptide(L)' 'MGWAAVLMIKPLLATVAVEGLYWLIGGGLLYTVGAVFYLARRMPFNHAIWHIFVLGGSIAHFIVVFKYILPIAVID' A
#
# COMPACT_ATOMS: atom_id res chain seq x y z
N MET A 1 6.74 -6.60 0.04
CA MET A 1 6.02 -6.72 -1.25
C MET A 1 5.21 -5.45 -1.55
N GLY A 2 5.77 -4.24 -1.40
CA GLY A 2 4.98 -2.99 -1.45
C GLY A 2 4.45 -2.57 -2.83
N TRP A 3 5.03 -3.10 -3.91
CA TRP A 3 4.68 -2.78 -5.29
C TRP A 3 4.09 -3.97 -6.06
N ALA A 4 3.65 -5.03 -5.37
CA ALA A 4 3.05 -6.19 -6.03
C ALA A 4 1.82 -5.82 -6.88
N ALA A 5 1.11 -4.75 -6.51
CA ALA A 5 -0.01 -4.19 -7.29
C ALA A 5 0.38 -3.78 -8.72
N VAL A 6 1.63 -3.41 -8.99
CA VAL A 6 2.07 -3.03 -10.35
C VAL A 6 2.02 -4.21 -11.31
N LEU A 7 2.31 -5.42 -10.81
CA LEU A 7 2.23 -6.65 -11.62
C LEU A 7 0.79 -6.92 -12.09
N MET A 8 -0.19 -6.41 -11.35
CA MET A 8 -1.62 -6.56 -11.63
C MET A 8 -2.27 -5.24 -12.05
N ILE A 9 -1.51 -4.28 -12.57
CA ILE A 9 -2.04 -2.94 -12.87
C ILE A 9 -3.16 -2.99 -13.92
N LYS A 10 -3.05 -3.84 -14.95
CA LYS A 10 -4.07 -3.97 -16.00
C LYS A 10 -5.44 -4.40 -15.45
N PRO A 11 -5.56 -5.52 -14.71
CA PRO A 11 -6.84 -5.89 -14.11
C PRO A 11 -7.29 -4.87 -13.05
N LEU A 12 -6.37 -4.29 -12.27
CA LEU A 12 -6.73 -3.28 -11.27
C LEU A 12 -7.35 -2.02 -11.90
N LEU A 13 -6.83 -1.54 -13.03
CA LEU A 13 -7.38 -0.40 -13.75
C LEU A 13 -8.77 -0.68 -14.33
N ALA A 14 -9.07 -1.95 -14.64
CA ALA A 14 -10.34 -2.35 -15.22
C ALA A 14 -11.43 -2.57 -14.16
N THR A 15 -11.07 -2.91 -12.92
CA THR A 15 -12.03 -3.32 -11.89
C THR A 15 -12.08 -2.37 -10.69
N VAL A 16 -10.99 -1.72 -10.33
CA VAL A 16 -10.92 -0.87 -9.14
C VAL A 16 -11.16 0.59 -9.51
N ALA A 17 -12.03 1.26 -8.76
CA ALA A 17 -12.25 2.70 -8.92
C ALA A 17 -10.95 3.49 -8.77
N VAL A 18 -10.85 4.63 -9.47
CA VAL A 18 -9.64 5.48 -9.49
C VAL A 18 -9.17 5.85 -8.10
N GLU A 19 -10.08 6.12 -7.18
CA GLU A 19 -9.77 6.41 -5.77
C GLU A 19 -9.04 5.26 -5.06
N GLY A 20 -9.40 4.01 -5.36
CA GLY A 20 -8.71 2.83 -4.82
C GLY A 20 -7.26 2.70 -5.34
N LEU A 21 -6.99 3.17 -6.56
CA LEU A 21 -5.63 3.20 -7.10
C LEU A 21 -4.76 4.22 -6.36
N TYR A 22 -5.30 5.38 -5.98
CA TYR A 22 -4.56 6.36 -5.18
C TYR A 22 -4.12 5.79 -3.83
N TRP A 23 -4.97 4.99 -3.19
CA TRP A 23 -4.59 4.27 -1.96
C TRP A 23 -3.49 3.24 -2.20
N LEU A 24 -3.50 2.50 -3.31
CA LEU A 24 -2.43 1.55 -3.66
C LEU A 24 -1.10 2.26 -3.91
N ILE A 25 -1.12 3.36 -4.66
CA ILE A 25 0.06 4.18 -4.93
C ILE A 25 0.60 4.77 -3.61
N GLY A 26 -0.28 5.34 -2.77
CA GLY A 26 0.08 5.84 -1.45
C GLY A 26 0.69 4.76 -0.55
N GLY A 27 0.12 3.56 -0.55
CA GLY A 27 0.66 2.42 0.18
C GLY A 27 2.04 2.00 -0.31
N GLY A 28 2.25 1.95 -1.63
CA GLY A 28 3.56 1.68 -2.25
C GLY A 28 4.61 2.74 -1.91
N LEU A 29 4.23 4.02 -1.90
CA LEU A 29 5.09 5.12 -1.47
C LEU A 29 5.47 5.00 0.01
N LEU A 30 4.51 4.70 0.90
CA LEU A 30 4.78 4.48 2.33
C LEU A 30 5.77 3.34 2.55
N TYR A 31 5.63 2.22 1.84
CA TYR A 31 6.61 1.13 1.88
C TYR A 31 8.00 1.55 1.39
N THR A 32 8.06 2.38 0.35
CA THR A 32 9.32 2.87 -0.22
C THR A 32 10.03 3.81 0.75
N VAL A 33 9.31 4.77 1.32
CA VAL A 33 9.83 5.70 2.33
C VAL A 33 10.26 4.93 3.59
N GLY A 34 9.45 3.99 4.06
CA GLY A 34 9.83 3.11 5.16
C GLY A 34 11.15 2.39 4.89
N ALA A 35 11.34 1.84 3.69
CA ALA A 35 12.58 1.17 3.31
C ALA A 35 13.79 2.12 3.40
N VAL A 36 13.65 3.38 3.01
CA VAL A 36 14.72 4.39 3.18
C VAL A 36 15.11 4.54 4.66
N PHE A 37 14.13 4.64 5.55
CA PHE A 37 14.40 4.69 7.00
C PHE A 37 15.03 3.41 7.54
N TYR A 38 14.60 2.24 7.05
CA TYR A 38 15.23 0.96 7.40
C TYR A 38 16.71 0.89 7.00
N LEU A 39 17.06 1.40 5.82
CA LEU A 39 18.45 1.45 5.35
C LEU A 39 19.30 2.50 6.10
N ALA A 40 18.68 3.50 6.72
CA ALA A 40 19.36 4.54 7.48
C ALA A 40 19.87 4.02 8.84
N ARG A 41 20.94 3.21 8.82
CA ARG A 41 21.52 2.55 10.02
C ARG A 41 22.10 3.51 11.06
N ARG A 42 22.33 4.79 10.71
CA ARG A 42 22.87 5.80 11.62
C ARG A 42 21.81 6.52 12.46
N MET A 43 20.53 6.29 12.20
CA MET A 43 19.43 6.93 12.92
C MET A 43 18.96 6.04 14.09
N PRO A 44 18.88 6.56 15.33
CA PRO A 44 18.29 5.81 16.43
C PRO A 44 16.80 5.52 16.13
N PHE A 45 16.33 4.33 16.51
CA PHE A 45 14.96 3.85 16.28
C PHE A 45 14.52 3.69 14.82
N ASN A 46 15.45 3.62 13.87
CA ASN A 46 15.16 3.42 12.45
C ASN A 46 14.20 2.25 12.15
N HIS A 47 14.32 1.14 12.89
CA HIS A 47 13.48 -0.04 12.73
C HIS A 47 12.03 0.21 13.20
N ALA A 48 11.84 0.96 14.30
CA ALA A 48 10.51 1.32 14.78
C ALA A 48 9.83 2.30 13.82
N ILE A 49 10.58 3.28 13.30
CA ILE A 49 10.10 4.21 12.28
C ILE A 49 9.69 3.44 11.02
N TRP A 50 10.53 2.50 10.56
CA TRP A 50 10.19 1.61 9.45
C TRP A 50 8.87 0.88 9.67
N HIS A 51 8.64 0.34 10.88
CA HIS A 51 7.38 -0.33 11.21
C HIS A 51 6.16 0.58 11.09
N ILE A 52 6.26 1.86 11.47
CA ILE A 52 5.15 2.83 11.34
C ILE A 52 4.81 3.06 9.86
N PHE A 53 5.81 3.22 9.00
CA PHE A 53 5.60 3.37 7.56
C PHE A 53 5.00 2.10 6.93
N VAL A 54 5.51 0.93 7.31
CA VAL A 54 4.97 -0.37 6.89
C VAL A 54 3.52 -0.53 7.32
N LEU A 55 3.19 -0.16 8.55
CA LEU A 55 1.82 -0.22 9.07
C LEU A 55 0.89 0.71 8.31
N GLY A 56 1.30 1.95 8.05
CA GLY A 56 0.54 2.88 7.22
C GLY A 56 0.31 2.35 5.81
N GLY A 57 1.34 1.76 5.20
CA GLY A 57 1.22 1.06 3.92
C GLY A 57 0.19 -0.06 3.96
N SER A 58 0.24 -0.92 4.99
CA SER A 58 -0.72 -2.01 5.19
C SER A 58 -2.15 -1.50 5.38
N ILE A 59 -2.34 -0.40 6.12
CA ILE A 59 -3.67 0.22 6.32
C ILE A 59 -4.22 0.73 4.98
N ALA A 60 -3.39 1.37 4.14
CA ALA A 60 -3.82 1.81 2.82
C ALA A 60 -4.28 0.63 1.95
N HIS A 61 -3.55 -0.49 1.95
CA HIS A 61 -3.95 -1.71 1.23
C HIS A 61 -5.24 -2.31 1.81
N PHE A 62 -5.40 -2.30 3.14
CA PHE A 62 -6.62 -2.75 3.79
C PHE A 62 -7.84 -1.91 3.38
N ILE A 63 -7.69 -0.58 3.31
CA ILE A 63 -8.76 0.33 2.84
C ILE A 63 -9.16 -0.01 1.40
N VAL A 64 -8.19 -0.31 0.52
CA VAL A 64 -8.49 -0.71 -0.86
C VAL A 64 -9.35 -1.96 -0.89
N VAL A 65 -8.94 -3.00 -0.17
CA VAL A 65 -9.69 -4.25 -0.11
C VAL A 65 -11.09 -4.02 0.47
N PHE A 66 -11.18 -3.31 1.60
CA PHE A 66 -12.44 -3.14 2.33
C PHE A 66 -13.45 -2.23 1.61
N LYS A 67 -13.00 -1.11 1.04
CA LYS A 67 -13.90 -0.12 0.41
C LYS A 67 -14.07 -0.29 -1.09
N TYR A 68 -13.11 -0.88 -1.79
CA TYR A 68 -13.10 -0.88 -3.25
C TYR A 68 -13.12 -2.27 -3.87
N ILE A 69 -12.78 -3.34 -3.13
CA ILE A 69 -12.80 -4.71 -3.66
C ILE A 69 -13.96 -5.50 -3.07
N LEU A 70 -14.15 -5.46 -1.74
CA LEU A 70 -15.22 -6.19 -1.06
C LEU A 70 -16.61 -5.83 -1.58
N PRO A 71 -16.95 -4.54 -1.86
CA PRO A 71 -18.25 -4.21 -2.42
C PRO A 71 -18.44 -4.75 -3.84
N ILE A 72 -17.38 -4.86 -4.64
CA ILE A 72 -17.46 -5.45 -6.00
C ILE A 72 -17.82 -6.94 -5.88
N ALA A 73 -17.11 -7.68 -5.03
CA ALA A 73 -17.29 -9.12 -4.87
C ALA A 73 -18.65 -9.56 -4.29
N VAL A 74 -19.47 -8.64 -3.78
CA VAL A 74 -20.79 -8.92 -3.21
C VAL A 74 -21.94 -8.57 -4.19
N ILE A 75 -21.66 -7.78 -5.22
CA ILE A 75 -22.67 -7.29 -6.17
C ILE A 75 -22.70 -8.14 -7.46
N ASP A 76 -21.67 -8.97 -7.68
CA ASP A 76 -21.57 -9.98 -8.75
C ASP A 76 -22.09 -11.36 -8.29
#